data_AF-A0A2G7TA87-F1
#
_entry.id   AF-A0A2G7TA87-F1
#
_cell.length_a   1.000
_cell.length_b   1.000
_cell.length_c   1.000
_cell.angle_alpha   90.00
_cell.angle_beta   90.00
_cell.angle_gamma   90.00
#
_symmetry.space_group_name_H-M   'P 1'
#
loop_
_entity.id
_entity.type
_entity.pdbx_description
1 polymer ?
#
loop_
_entity_poly.entity_id
_entity_poly.type
_entity_poly.pdbx_seq_one_letter_code
_entity_poly.pdbx_strand_id
1 'polypeptide(L)'
;MKNLKPIRKRLGLTQQALGQVIGCTQGNIGYYEHGQAMPTPRARLLIEYANGLGLALTFDHLYGDLPLPEFAGAPANAPAEAPSTVN
;
A
#
# COMPACT_ATOMS: atom_id res chain seq x y z
N MET A 1 2.51 -4.58 -11.14
CA MET A 1 3.33 -5.06 -10.00
C MET A 1 2.56 -6.09 -9.19
N LYS A 2 3.08 -7.33 -9.09
CA LYS A 2 2.36 -8.46 -8.46
C LYS A 2 2.09 -8.28 -6.96
N ASN A 3 2.96 -7.57 -6.24
CA ASN A 3 2.91 -7.50 -4.78
C ASN A 3 2.10 -6.32 -4.21
N LEU A 4 1.71 -5.34 -5.03
CA LEU A 4 1.01 -4.15 -4.52
C LEU A 4 -0.38 -4.48 -3.93
N LYS A 5 -1.17 -5.28 -4.67
CA LYS A 5 -2.51 -5.70 -4.23
C LYS A 5 -2.50 -6.50 -2.93
N PRO A 6 -1.65 -7.53 -2.74
CA PRO A 6 -1.58 -8.25 -1.48
C PRO A 6 -1.08 -7.38 -0.32
N ILE A 7 -0.09 -6.49 -0.53
CA ILE A 7 0.34 -5.52 0.51
C ILE A 7 -0.83 -4.65 0.94
N ARG A 8 -1.53 -4.03 -0.01
CA ARG A 8 -2.69 -3.15 0.27
C ARG A 8 -3.75 -3.89 1.10
N LYS A 9 -4.04 -5.14 0.76
CA LYS A 9 -5.00 -5.97 1.51
C LYS A 9 -4.53 -6.29 2.93
N ARG A 10 -3.23 -6.58 3.14
CA ARG A 10 -2.67 -6.79 4.49
C ARG A 10 -2.77 -5.55 5.36
N LEU A 11 -2.65 -4.37 4.75
CA LEU A 11 -2.85 -3.08 5.40
C LEU A 11 -4.35 -2.70 5.57
N GLY A 12 -5.29 -3.52 5.09
CA GLY A 12 -6.72 -3.24 5.20
C GLY A 12 -7.23 -2.08 4.33
N LEU A 13 -6.45 -1.65 3.32
CA LEU A 13 -6.76 -0.43 2.56
C LEU A 13 -7.58 -0.68 1.29
N THR A 14 -8.44 0.28 0.94
CA THR A 14 -8.98 0.39 -0.43
C THR A 14 -7.93 0.97 -1.38
N GLN A 15 -8.14 0.88 -2.70
CA GLN A 15 -7.22 1.51 -3.66
C GLN A 15 -7.20 3.04 -3.50
N GLN A 16 -8.34 3.65 -3.17
CA GLN A 16 -8.42 5.09 -2.90
C GLN A 16 -7.63 5.46 -1.65
N ALA A 17 -7.78 4.73 -0.54
CA ALA A 17 -7.05 4.99 0.69
C ALA A 17 -5.54 4.88 0.49
N LEU A 18 -5.07 3.84 -0.23
CA LEU A 18 -3.66 3.72 -0.58
C LEU A 18 -3.17 4.88 -1.46
N GLY A 19 -3.99 5.32 -2.42
CA GLY A 19 -3.67 6.49 -3.25
C GLY A 19 -3.42 7.74 -2.42
N GLN A 20 -4.26 8.00 -1.41
CA GLN A 20 -4.07 9.12 -0.47
C GLN A 20 -2.76 8.99 0.32
N VAL A 21 -2.44 7.78 0.80
CA VAL A 21 -1.18 7.51 1.55
C VAL A 21 0.06 7.86 0.73
N ILE A 22 0.08 7.54 -0.57
CA ILE A 22 1.27 7.72 -1.42
C ILE A 22 1.17 8.90 -2.40
N GLY A 23 0.17 9.77 -2.23
CA GLY A 23 -0.02 10.99 -3.02
C GLY A 23 -0.33 10.74 -4.50
N CYS A 24 -1.25 9.83 -4.80
CA CYS A 24 -1.75 9.61 -6.17
C CYS A 24 -3.24 9.25 -6.23
N THR A 25 -3.77 9.15 -7.44
CA THR A 25 -5.19 8.81 -7.65
C THR A 25 -5.45 7.31 -7.44
N GLN A 26 -6.72 6.95 -7.20
CA GLN A 26 -7.16 5.55 -7.20
C GLN A 26 -6.85 4.85 -8.54
N GLY A 27 -6.97 5.57 -9.67
CA GLY A 27 -6.63 5.05 -11.00
C GLY A 27 -5.15 4.68 -11.13
N ASN A 28 -4.24 5.47 -10.54
CA ASN A 28 -2.81 5.10 -10.50
C ASN A 28 -2.58 3.79 -9.77
N ILE A 29 -3.24 3.56 -8.64
CA ILE A 29 -3.17 2.29 -7.92
C ILE A 29 -3.69 1.14 -8.79
N GLY A 30 -4.80 1.36 -9.51
CA GLY A 30 -5.32 0.41 -10.49
C GLY A 30 -4.28 0.02 -11.54
N TYR A 31 -3.61 0.99 -12.17
CA TYR A 31 -2.55 0.72 -13.14
C TYR A 31 -1.38 -0.05 -12.53
N TYR A 32 -0.96 0.32 -11.32
CA TYR A 32 0.14 -0.37 -10.64
C TYR A 32 -0.20 -1.83 -10.31
N GLU A 33 -1.42 -2.10 -9.84
CA GLU A 33 -1.90 -3.47 -9.60
C GLU A 33 -2.01 -4.30 -10.89
N HIS A 34 -2.25 -3.68 -12.04
CA HIS A 34 -2.41 -4.36 -13.33
C HIS A 34 -1.12 -4.52 -14.15
N GLY A 35 0.03 -4.04 -13.67
CA GLY A 35 1.31 -4.33 -14.32
C GLY A 35 2.25 -3.15 -14.40
N GLN A 36 1.73 -1.91 -14.38
CA GLN A 36 2.57 -0.73 -14.43
C GLN A 36 3.49 -0.66 -13.22
N ALA A 37 4.72 -0.23 -13.42
CA ALA A 37 5.64 0.02 -12.32
C ALA A 37 5.24 1.29 -11.58
N MET A 38 5.18 1.20 -10.25
CA MET A 38 5.07 2.36 -9.37
C MET A 38 6.44 3.07 -9.32
N PRO A 39 6.50 4.40 -9.43
CA PRO A 39 7.75 5.13 -9.29
C PRO A 39 8.36 5.00 -7.88
N THR A 40 9.69 4.97 -7.80
CA THR A 40 10.46 4.80 -6.55
C THR A 40 10.07 5.77 -5.43
N PRO A 41 9.79 7.07 -5.68
CA PRO A 41 9.35 7.97 -4.62
C PRO A 41 8.06 7.53 -3.93
N ARG A 42 7.09 6.97 -4.68
CA ARG A 42 5.83 6.46 -4.10
C ARG A 42 6.03 5.13 -3.38
N ALA A 43 6.91 4.29 -3.90
CA ALA A 43 7.29 3.05 -3.22
C ALA A 43 7.94 3.32 -1.86
N ARG A 44 8.76 4.37 -1.74
CA ARG A 44 9.33 4.79 -0.46
C ARG A 44 8.24 5.18 0.55
N LEU A 45 7.27 6.00 0.15
CA LEU A 45 6.13 6.38 1.00
C LEU A 45 5.33 5.15 1.48
N LEU A 46 5.08 4.19 0.59
CA LEU A 46 4.42 2.94 0.96
C LEU A 46 5.23 2.13 1.98
N ILE A 47 6.54 2.02 1.80
CA ILE A 47 7.42 1.29 2.71
C ILE A 47 7.41 1.94 4.10
N GLU A 48 7.58 3.25 4.17
CA GLU A 48 7.57 4.00 5.44
C GLU A 48 6.23 3.84 6.17
N TYR A 49 5.12 3.99 5.45
CA TYR A 49 3.77 3.80 6.00
C TYR A 49 3.55 2.36 6.51
N ALA A 50 3.89 1.35 5.71
CA ALA A 50 3.71 -0.05 6.07
C ALA A 50 4.57 -0.45 7.27
N ASN A 51 5.82 0.01 7.31
CA ASN A 51 6.73 -0.24 8.43
C ASN A 51 6.21 0.38 9.73
N GLY A 52 5.64 1.58 9.67
CA GLY A 52 5.00 2.23 10.81
C GLY A 52 3.80 1.47 11.38
N LEU A 53 3.18 0.60 10.58
CA LEU A 53 2.07 -0.28 10.98
C LEU A 53 2.50 -1.70 11.37
N GLY A 54 3.80 -2.01 11.34
CA GLY A 54 4.32 -3.34 11.65
C GLY A 54 4.33 -4.32 10.48
N LEU A 55 4.24 -3.82 9.23
CA LEU A 55 4.52 -4.61 8.02
C LEU A 55 5.90 -4.23 7.47
N ALA A 56 6.93 -5.00 7.81
CA ALA A 56 8.34 -4.68 7.50
C ALA A 56 8.71 -4.84 6.00
N LEU A 57 8.33 -3.87 5.17
CA LEU A 57 8.59 -3.84 3.73
C LEU A 57 9.95 -3.22 3.36
N THR A 58 10.38 -3.59 2.15
CA THR A 58 11.59 -3.09 1.46
C THR A 58 11.27 -2.99 -0.03
N PHE A 59 12.18 -2.44 -0.83
CA PHE A 59 12.01 -2.41 -2.29
C PHE A 59 11.95 -3.80 -2.92
N ASP A 60 12.67 -4.78 -2.37
CA ASP A 60 12.66 -6.17 -2.88
C ASP A 60 11.30 -6.84 -2.69
N HIS A 61 10.56 -6.48 -1.64
CA HIS A 61 9.18 -6.92 -1.46
C HIS A 61 8.23 -6.32 -2.51
N LEU A 62 8.54 -5.13 -3.05
CA LEU A 62 7.69 -4.44 -4.03
C LEU A 62 7.99 -4.86 -5.47
N TYR A 63 9.28 -4.88 -5.83
CA TYR A 63 9.75 -5.05 -7.20
C TYR A 63 10.38 -6.42 -7.46
N GLY A 64 10.86 -7.09 -6.42
CA GLY A 64 11.54 -8.38 -6.52
C GLY A 64 10.65 -9.56 -6.17
N ASP A 65 11.31 -10.64 -5.78
CA ASP A 65 10.70 -11.93 -5.45
C ASP A 65 10.71 -12.25 -3.95
N LEU A 66 11.13 -11.28 -3.12
CA LEU A 66 11.17 -11.48 -1.67
C LEU A 66 9.74 -11.70 -1.15
N PRO A 67 9.48 -12.80 -0.39
CA PRO A 67 8.15 -13.09 0.11
C PRO A 67 7.69 -12.00 1.06
N LEU A 68 6.42 -11.64 0.99
CA LEU A 68 5.87 -10.58 1.84
C LEU A 68 5.88 -11.02 3.31
N PRO A 69 6.39 -10.18 4.23
CA PRO A 69 6.55 -10.52 5.65
C PRO A 69 5.19 -10.68 6.34
N GLU A 70 5.17 -11.38 7.47
CA GLU A 70 3.99 -11.44 8.32
C GLU A 70 3.64 -10.04 8.85
N PHE A 71 2.34 -9.78 8.97
CA PHE A 71 1.87 -8.53 9.56
C PHE A 71 1.90 -8.66 11.07
N ALA A 72 2.82 -7.95 11.72
CA ALA A 72 2.97 -7.97 13.19
C ALA A 72 2.03 -6.98 13.90
N GLY A 73 1.32 -6.13 13.14
CA GLY A 73 0.29 -5.25 13.67
C GLY A 73 -0.98 -6.01 14.01
N ALA A 74 -1.69 -5.59 15.06
CA ALA A 74 -3.04 -6.10 15.32
C ALA A 74 -3.91 -5.81 14.08
N PRO A 75 -4.78 -6.75 13.64
CA PRO A 75 -5.75 -6.45 12.60
C PRO A 75 -6.66 -5.36 13.16
N ALA A 76 -6.40 -4.11 12.77
CA ALA A 76 -7.28 -3.02 13.09
C ALA A 76 -8.63 -3.39 12.47
N ASN A 77 -9.59 -3.74 13.33
CA ASN A 77 -11.00 -3.78 12.95
C ASN A 77 -11.26 -2.51 12.13
N ALA A 78 -11.79 -2.70 10.92
CA ALA A 78 -12.06 -1.62 9.99
C ALA A 78 -12.79 -0.46 10.67
N PRO A 79 -12.51 0.77 10.24
CA PRO A 79 -13.51 1.36 9.37
C PRO A 79 -12.91 1.68 8.01
N ALA A 80 -13.60 1.19 6.98
CA ALA A 80 -13.58 1.78 5.66
C ALA A 80 -14.28 3.14 5.73
N GLU A 81 -13.63 4.15 6.27
CA GLU A 81 -13.98 5.54 5.94
C GLU A 81 -12.73 6.21 5.40
N ALA A 82 -12.82 6.61 4.13
CA ALA A 82 -11.93 7.59 3.55
C ALA A 82 -11.85 8.79 4.49
N PRO A 83 -10.71 9.50 4.59
CA PRO A 83 -10.73 10.82 5.20
C PRO A 83 -11.76 11.66 4.45
N SER A 84 -12.87 11.93 5.11
CA SER A 84 -13.86 12.91 4.69
C SER A 84 -13.13 14.25 4.54
N THR A 85 -12.77 14.60 3.32
CA THR A 85 -12.51 15.99 2.97
C THR A 85 -13.84 16.73 3.08
N VAL A 86 -13.99 17.43 4.20
CA VAL A 86 -14.95 18.49 4.43
C VAL A 86 -14.81 19.55 3.34
N ASN A 87 -15.96 19.85 2.72
CA ASN A 87 -16.41 21.07 2.01
C ASN A 87 -15.40 21.81 1.11
#